data_AF-A0A3L7UJ68-F1
#
_entry.id   AF-A0A3L7UJ68-F1
#
_cell.length_a   1.000
_cell.length_b   1.000
_cell.length_c   1.000
_cell.angle_alpha   90.00
_cell.angle_beta   90.00
_cell.angle_gamma   90.00
#
_symmetry.space_group_name_H-M   'P 1'
#
loop_
_entity.id
_entity.type
_entity.pdbx_description
1 polymer ?
#
loop_
_entity_poly.entity_id
_entity_poly.type
_entity_poly.pdbx_seq_one_letter_code
_entity_poly.pdbx_strand_id
1 'polypeptide(L)'
;FPIPPDVLQIALSVARPSRSFLYAAVSAVASVAGGIAGWAIGWGLWHLIDSWFFNYVPGFSKDKFEAVQSLYANNAFLAIFTAAFTPIPYKIFTISAGVCAVPLSTLVLASALGRSGRFFLVAAVMYSCGSRAKVFLDRYLEVATVAIGALMIAGLLAIRWLLPTH
;
A
#
# COMPACT_ATOMS: atom_id res chain seq x y z
N PHE A 1 -0.66 4.89 -11.43
CA PHE A 1 -0.14 5.80 -12.47
C PHE A 1 0.61 4.97 -13.48
N PRO A 2 0.12 4.94 -14.72
CA PRO A 2 -0.91 4.04 -15.23
C PRO A 2 -0.51 2.55 -15.20
N ILE A 3 0.76 2.22 -14.95
CA ILE A 3 1.30 0.86 -14.97
C ILE A 3 1.73 0.48 -13.54
N PRO A 4 1.25 -0.66 -12.98
CA PRO A 4 1.69 -1.13 -11.68
C PRO A 4 3.21 -1.37 -11.67
N PRO A 5 3.95 -0.93 -10.64
CA PRO A 5 5.40 -1.16 -10.54
C PRO A 5 5.75 -2.65 -10.54
N ASP A 6 4.83 -3.50 -10.08
CA ASP A 6 4.96 -4.95 -10.10
C ASP A 6 5.20 -5.50 -11.52
N VAL A 7 4.54 -4.94 -12.55
CA VAL A 7 4.67 -5.42 -13.94
C VAL A 7 6.10 -5.27 -14.44
N LEU A 8 6.71 -4.11 -14.16
CA LEU A 8 8.09 -3.84 -14.56
C LEU A 8 9.06 -4.71 -13.75
N GLN A 9 8.85 -4.84 -12.43
CA GLN A 9 9.67 -5.71 -11.60
C GLN A 9 9.62 -7.17 -12.06
N ILE A 10 8.42 -7.69 -12.36
CA ILE A 10 8.22 -9.05 -12.86
C ILE A 10 8.95 -9.22 -14.19
N ALA A 11 8.78 -8.30 -15.15
CA ALA A 11 9.46 -8.38 -16.45
C ALA A 11 10.99 -8.44 -16.31
N LEU A 12 11.57 -7.59 -15.46
CA LEU A 12 13.01 -7.58 -15.18
C LEU A 12 13.47 -8.86 -14.46
N SER A 13 12.67 -9.34 -13.51
CA SER A 13 12.96 -10.55 -12.75
C SER A 13 12.87 -11.82 -13.61
N VAL A 14 12.00 -11.84 -14.63
CA VAL A 14 11.92 -12.94 -15.61
C VAL A 14 13.19 -12.97 -16.46
N ALA A 15 13.65 -11.79 -16.90
CA ALA A 15 14.85 -11.69 -17.73
C ALA A 15 16.13 -12.08 -16.95
N ARG A 16 16.21 -11.71 -15.66
CA ARG A 16 17.36 -12.02 -14.79
C ARG A 16 16.92 -12.43 -13.37
N PRO A 17 16.51 -13.69 -13.15
CA PRO A 17 16.02 -14.16 -11.86
C PRO A 17 17.00 -13.96 -10.70
N SER A 18 18.31 -14.10 -10.95
CA SER A 18 19.35 -13.93 -9.92
C SER A 18 19.42 -12.50 -9.34
N ARG A 19 18.84 -11.51 -10.04
CA ARG A 19 18.77 -10.10 -9.59
C ARG A 19 17.39 -9.68 -9.11
N SER A 20 16.44 -10.61 -8.97
CA SER A 20 15.05 -10.29 -8.58
C SER A 20 14.95 -9.50 -7.27
N PHE A 21 15.77 -9.83 -6.26
CA PHE A 21 15.81 -9.13 -4.99
C PHE A 21 16.30 -7.68 -5.09
N LEU A 22 17.25 -7.40 -6.00
CA LEU A 22 17.70 -6.04 -6.28
C LEU A 22 16.55 -5.23 -6.91
N TYR A 23 15.84 -5.81 -7.88
CA TYR A 23 14.69 -5.15 -8.51
C TYR A 23 13.56 -4.89 -7.51
N ALA A 24 13.32 -5.81 -6.58
CA ALA A 24 12.37 -5.60 -5.48
C ALA A 24 12.81 -4.47 -4.54
N ALA A 25 14.09 -4.41 -4.16
CA ALA A 25 14.60 -3.35 -3.28
C ALA A 25 14.43 -1.96 -3.92
N VAL A 26 14.79 -1.81 -5.20
CA VAL A 26 14.60 -0.56 -5.95
C VAL A 26 13.11 -0.20 -6.03
N SER A 27 12.26 -1.17 -6.34
CA SER A 27 10.80 -0.96 -6.42
C SER A 27 10.21 -0.56 -5.06
N ALA A 28 10.66 -1.16 -3.97
CA ALA A 28 10.25 -0.82 -2.61
C ALA A 28 10.60 0.63 -2.26
N VAL A 29 11.87 1.02 -2.45
CA VAL A 29 12.33 2.39 -2.17
C VAL A 29 11.58 3.41 -3.04
N ALA A 30 11.49 3.17 -4.35
CA ALA A 30 10.78 4.06 -5.26
C ALA A 30 9.28 4.15 -4.93
N SER A 31 8.66 3.05 -4.51
CA SER A 31 7.24 3.04 -4.13
C SER A 31 6.99 3.76 -2.82
N VAL A 32 7.87 3.63 -1.82
CA VAL A 32 7.76 4.38 -0.56
C VAL A 32 7.97 5.86 -0.82
N ALA A 33 8.99 6.24 -1.59
CA ALA A 33 9.22 7.63 -2.00
C ALA A 33 8.01 8.23 -2.74
N GLY A 34 7.41 7.48 -3.66
CA GLY A 34 6.18 7.90 -4.32
C GLY A 34 4.98 8.03 -3.37
N GLY A 35 4.92 7.21 -2.31
CA GLY A 35 3.92 7.34 -1.24
C GLY A 35 4.13 8.59 -0.40
N ILE A 36 5.38 8.92 -0.06
CA ILE A 36 5.74 10.16 0.64
C ILE A 36 5.35 11.37 -0.22
N ALA A 37 5.62 11.34 -1.52
CA ALA A 37 5.19 12.39 -2.44
C ALA A 37 3.66 12.54 -2.48
N GLY A 38 2.92 11.42 -2.54
CA GLY A 38 1.46 11.43 -2.47
C GLY A 38 0.93 12.02 -1.15
N TRP A 39 1.54 11.63 -0.03
CA TRP A 39 1.23 12.18 1.29
C TRP A 39 1.49 13.69 1.34
N ALA A 40 2.63 14.16 0.82
CA ALA A 40 2.97 15.58 0.78
C ALA A 40 1.98 16.38 -0.08
N ILE A 41 1.53 15.82 -1.22
CA ILE A 41 0.49 16.43 -2.05
C ILE A 41 -0.82 16.55 -1.26
N GLY A 42 -1.27 15.46 -0.62
CA GLY A 42 -2.50 15.47 0.17
C GLY A 42 -2.43 16.49 1.31
N TRP A 43 -1.36 16.45 2.10
CA TRP A 43 -1.16 17.35 3.23
C TRP A 43 -1.04 18.83 2.80
N GLY A 44 -0.28 19.09 1.73
CA GLY A 44 0.01 20.45 1.27
C GLY A 44 -1.09 21.09 0.44
N LEU A 45 -1.88 20.34 -0.33
CA LEU A 45 -2.90 20.92 -1.22
C LEU A 45 -4.30 20.93 -0.61
N TRP A 46 -4.59 20.07 0.37
CA TRP A 46 -5.96 19.87 0.85
C TRP A 46 -6.64 21.17 1.31
N HIS A 47 -5.94 21.97 2.11
CA HIS A 47 -6.46 23.24 2.64
C HIS A 47 -6.78 24.29 1.56
N LEU A 48 -6.28 24.11 0.33
CA LEU A 48 -6.55 25.01 -0.80
C LEU A 48 -7.77 24.55 -1.62
N ILE A 49 -8.08 23.25 -1.59
CA ILE A 49 -9.05 22.63 -2.50
C ILE A 49 -10.26 22.04 -1.78
N ASP A 50 -10.26 21.97 -0.46
CA ASP A 50 -11.30 21.33 0.37
C ASP A 50 -12.69 21.94 0.11
N SER A 51 -12.79 23.27 0.12
CA SER A 51 -14.01 24.02 -0.14
C SER A 51 -14.57 23.75 -1.54
N TRP A 52 -13.70 23.66 -2.54
CA TRP A 52 -14.10 23.26 -3.89
C TRP A 52 -14.57 21.80 -3.92
N PHE A 53 -13.86 20.90 -3.24
CA PHE A 53 -14.21 19.49 -3.15
C PHE A 53 -15.61 19.28 -2.56
N PHE A 54 -15.91 19.90 -1.41
CA PHE A 54 -17.20 19.76 -0.73
C PHE A 54 -18.38 20.36 -1.51
N ASN A 55 -18.13 21.39 -2.32
CA ASN A 55 -19.20 22.08 -3.05
C ASN A 55 -19.48 21.47 -4.43
N TYR A 56 -18.47 20.88 -5.09
CA TYR A 56 -18.58 20.48 -6.50
C TYR A 56 -18.37 18.99 -6.76
N VAL A 57 -17.84 18.20 -5.80
CA VAL A 57 -17.66 16.77 -5.99
C VAL A 57 -18.88 16.01 -5.46
N PRO A 58 -19.75 15.46 -6.35
CA PRO A 58 -20.95 14.77 -5.92
C PRO A 58 -20.61 13.55 -5.08
N GLY A 59 -21.27 13.41 -3.93
CA GLY A 59 -21.07 12.32 -3.00
C GLY A 59 -19.92 12.50 -2.00
N PHE A 60 -19.14 13.58 -2.09
CA PHE A 60 -18.10 13.95 -1.13
C PHE A 60 -18.60 15.05 -0.18
N SER A 61 -19.14 14.65 0.98
CA SER A 61 -19.64 15.57 2.01
C SER A 61 -18.67 15.67 3.19
N LYS A 62 -18.80 16.74 3.98
CA LYS A 62 -18.03 16.93 5.23
C LYS A 62 -18.22 15.76 6.19
N ASP A 63 -19.45 15.29 6.39
CA ASP A 63 -19.73 14.16 7.29
C ASP A 63 -19.00 12.87 6.86
N LYS A 64 -18.97 12.58 5.55
CA LYS A 64 -18.24 11.42 5.02
C LYS A 64 -16.73 11.60 5.17
N PHE A 65 -16.25 12.82 4.97
CA PHE A 65 -14.85 13.15 5.16
C PHE A 65 -14.42 12.95 6.61
N GLU A 66 -15.18 13.46 7.57
CA GLU A 66 -14.94 13.28 9.01
C GLU A 66 -14.97 11.80 9.41
N ALA A 67 -15.89 11.02 8.84
CA ALA A 67 -15.93 9.57 9.05
C ALA A 67 -14.63 8.89 8.57
N VAL A 68 -14.14 9.23 7.37
CA VAL A 68 -12.85 8.72 6.85
C VAL A 68 -11.69 9.19 7.71
N GLN A 69 -11.67 10.46 8.12
CA GLN A 69 -10.63 11.00 8.98
C GLN A 69 -10.56 10.27 10.32
N SER A 70 -11.72 9.96 10.93
CA SER A 70 -11.82 9.16 12.15
C SER A 70 -11.31 7.73 11.96
N LEU A 71 -11.59 7.10 10.81
CA LEU A 71 -11.04 5.78 10.49
C LEU A 71 -9.51 5.81 10.42
N TYR A 72 -8.93 6.84 9.80
CA TYR A 72 -7.49 7.02 9.74
C TYR A 72 -6.89 7.32 11.12
N ALA A 73 -7.52 8.18 11.93
CA ALA A 73 -7.05 8.50 13.28
C ALA A 73 -6.84 7.24 14.13
N ASN A 74 -7.74 6.25 13.99
CA ASN A 74 -7.71 5.02 14.78
C ASN A 74 -6.94 3.86 14.11
N ASN A 75 -6.84 3.84 12.78
CA ASN A 75 -6.36 2.67 12.02
C ASN A 75 -5.40 2.99 10.87
N ALA A 76 -4.81 4.19 10.82
CA ALA A 76 -3.93 4.61 9.71
C ALA A 76 -2.88 3.57 9.33
N PHE A 77 -2.17 3.01 10.31
CA PHE A 77 -1.14 2.00 10.04
C PHE A 77 -1.71 0.78 9.28
N LEU A 78 -2.81 0.22 9.79
CA LEU A 78 -3.47 -0.95 9.18
C LEU A 78 -4.02 -0.61 7.79
N ALA A 79 -4.69 0.53 7.64
CA ALA A 79 -5.25 0.95 6.37
C ALA A 79 -4.17 1.12 5.29
N ILE A 80 -3.06 1.79 5.62
CA ILE A 80 -1.96 2.03 4.67
C ILE A 80 -1.23 0.71 4.37
N PHE A 81 -0.94 -0.10 5.40
CA PHE A 81 -0.26 -1.37 5.24
C PHE A 81 -1.04 -2.32 4.32
N THR A 82 -2.34 -2.47 4.58
CA THR A 82 -3.21 -3.36 3.80
C THR A 82 -3.32 -2.88 2.36
N ALA A 83 -3.52 -1.58 2.14
CA ALA A 83 -3.52 -1.01 0.80
C ALA A 83 -2.17 -1.15 0.08
N ALA A 84 -1.04 -1.14 0.80
CA ALA A 84 0.30 -1.31 0.24
C ALA A 84 0.60 -2.76 -0.18
N PHE A 85 0.08 -3.73 0.56
CA PHE A 85 0.35 -5.15 0.36
C PHE A 85 -0.60 -5.81 -0.65
N THR A 86 -1.88 -5.43 -0.61
CA THR A 86 -2.95 -5.98 -1.48
C THR A 86 -2.97 -5.30 -2.87
N PRO A 87 -3.74 -5.81 -3.86
CA PRO A 87 -3.88 -5.15 -5.17
C PRO A 87 -4.69 -3.85 -5.15
N ILE A 88 -5.04 -3.34 -3.97
CA ILE A 88 -5.79 -2.10 -3.78
C ILE A 88 -4.94 -0.88 -4.22
N PRO A 89 -5.55 0.22 -4.70
CA PRO A 89 -4.83 1.43 -5.12
C PRO A 89 -4.12 2.19 -3.99
N TYR A 90 -2.98 1.68 -3.50
CA TYR A 90 -2.14 2.30 -2.46
C TYR A 90 -1.93 3.81 -2.57
N LYS A 91 -1.71 4.34 -3.79
CA LYS A 91 -1.43 5.78 -3.96
C LYS A 91 -2.61 6.66 -3.55
N ILE A 92 -3.84 6.16 -3.71
CA ILE A 92 -5.04 6.86 -3.22
C ILE A 92 -4.97 6.93 -1.69
N PHE A 93 -4.64 5.82 -1.02
CA PHE A 93 -4.49 5.76 0.42
C PHE A 93 -3.37 6.65 0.96
N THR A 94 -2.26 6.82 0.23
CA THR A 94 -1.17 7.72 0.64
C THR A 94 -1.57 9.18 0.52
N ILE A 95 -2.32 9.56 -0.52
CA ILE A 95 -2.84 10.92 -0.68
C ILE A 95 -3.87 11.21 0.42
N SER A 96 -4.82 10.30 0.62
CA SER A 96 -5.82 10.41 1.69
C SER A 96 -5.18 10.48 3.08
N ALA A 97 -4.09 9.75 3.32
CA ALA A 97 -3.34 9.85 4.57
C ALA A 97 -2.73 11.24 4.78
N GLY A 98 -2.23 11.88 3.71
CA GLY A 98 -1.76 13.26 3.74
C GLY A 98 -2.89 14.25 4.04
N VAL A 99 -4.01 14.11 3.34
CA VAL A 99 -5.24 14.89 3.54
C VAL A 99 -5.73 14.78 5.00
N CYS A 100 -5.69 13.58 5.58
CA CYS A 100 -6.09 13.34 6.97
C CYS A 100 -5.00 13.65 8.01
N ALA A 101 -3.89 14.27 7.59
CA ALA A 101 -2.75 14.62 8.43
C ALA A 101 -2.17 13.45 9.26
N VAL A 102 -2.17 12.24 8.71
CA VAL A 102 -1.57 11.07 9.33
C VAL A 102 -0.07 11.31 9.53
N PRO A 103 0.53 10.94 10.68
CA PRO A 103 1.97 11.09 10.90
C PRO A 103 2.79 10.42 9.79
N LEU A 104 3.79 11.15 9.27
CA LEU A 104 4.65 10.66 8.19
C LEU A 104 5.38 9.37 8.58
N SER A 105 5.77 9.23 9.85
CA SER A 105 6.38 8.00 10.38
C SER A 105 5.47 6.79 10.22
N THR A 106 4.18 6.91 10.54
CA THR A 106 3.18 5.85 10.36
C THR A 106 3.05 5.46 8.90
N LEU A 107 2.97 6.45 7.99
CA LEU A 107 2.93 6.20 6.55
C LEU A 107 4.18 5.46 6.08
N VAL A 108 5.37 5.95 6.42
CA VAL A 108 6.64 5.35 5.97
C VAL A 108 6.80 3.93 6.49
N LEU A 109 6.51 3.68 7.78
CA LEU A 109 6.61 2.34 8.36
C LEU A 109 5.61 1.35 7.73
N ALA A 110 4.31 1.73 7.68
CA ALA A 110 3.28 0.88 7.09
C ALA A 110 3.57 0.59 5.61
N SER A 111 4.01 1.60 4.87
CA SER A 111 4.35 1.50 3.46
C SER A 111 5.60 0.66 3.23
N ALA A 112 6.66 0.88 4.01
CA ALA A 112 7.89 0.11 3.89
C ALA A 112 7.63 -1.38 4.13
N LEU A 113 6.86 -1.72 5.17
CA LEU A 113 6.51 -3.11 5.47
C LEU A 113 5.60 -3.71 4.38
N GLY A 114 4.52 -3.03 4.00
CA GLY A 114 3.57 -3.55 3.00
C GLY A 114 4.16 -3.64 1.60
N ARG A 115 4.87 -2.60 1.15
CA ARG A 115 5.50 -2.57 -0.19
C ARG A 115 6.65 -3.53 -0.30
N SER A 116 7.54 -3.56 0.68
CA SER A 116 8.65 -4.51 0.66
C SER A 116 8.12 -5.93 0.74
N GLY A 117 7.15 -6.22 1.61
CA GLY A 117 6.54 -7.55 1.69
C GLY A 117 6.03 -8.05 0.33
N ARG A 118 5.27 -7.22 -0.39
CA ARG A 118 4.76 -7.56 -1.73
C ARG A 118 5.88 -7.77 -2.76
N PHE A 119 6.79 -6.79 -2.90
CA PHE A 119 7.84 -6.85 -3.91
C PHE A 119 8.83 -7.98 -3.66
N PHE A 120 9.21 -8.22 -2.40
CA PHE A 120 10.12 -9.30 -2.05
C PHE A 120 9.46 -10.67 -2.15
N LEU A 121 8.15 -10.81 -1.91
CA LEU A 121 7.41 -12.04 -2.19
C LEU A 121 7.50 -12.39 -3.68
N VAL A 122 7.24 -11.41 -4.56
CA VAL A 122 7.40 -11.59 -6.00
C VAL A 122 8.83 -11.97 -6.36
N ALA A 123 9.83 -11.28 -5.80
CA ALA A 123 11.24 -11.59 -6.06
C ALA A 123 11.64 -12.99 -5.60
N ALA A 124 11.15 -13.46 -4.45
CA ALA A 124 11.43 -14.79 -3.93
C ALA A 124 10.86 -15.89 -4.84
N VAL A 125 9.60 -15.73 -5.30
CA VAL A 125 8.95 -16.65 -6.25
C VAL A 125 9.69 -16.67 -7.59
N MET A 126 10.11 -15.50 -8.08
CA MET A 126 10.88 -15.40 -9.32
C MET A 126 12.27 -16.02 -9.20
N TYR A 127 12.95 -15.83 -8.06
CA TYR A 127 14.28 -16.37 -7.81
C TYR A 127 14.28 -17.90 -7.77
N SER A 128 13.26 -18.51 -7.16
CA SER A 128 13.17 -19.96 -7.00
C SER A 128 12.67 -20.70 -8.25
N CYS A 129 11.69 -20.14 -8.96
CA CYS A 129 11.01 -20.84 -10.05
C CYS A 129 11.30 -20.30 -11.46
N GLY A 130 12.03 -19.19 -11.59
CA GLY A 130 12.48 -18.64 -12.88
C GLY A 130 11.34 -18.36 -13.87
N SER A 131 11.50 -18.78 -15.13
CA SER A 131 10.49 -18.53 -16.18
C SER A 131 9.17 -19.28 -15.96
N ARG A 132 9.18 -20.43 -15.28
CA ARG A 132 7.96 -21.17 -14.89
C ARG A 132 7.13 -20.42 -13.84
N ALA A 133 7.78 -19.54 -13.06
CA ALA A 133 7.13 -18.72 -12.04
C ALA A 133 6.11 -17.74 -12.62
N LYS A 134 6.29 -17.30 -13.88
CA LYS A 134 5.41 -16.30 -14.51
C LYS A 134 3.95 -16.77 -14.54
N VAL A 135 3.72 -18.02 -14.95
CA VAL A 135 2.36 -18.59 -15.02
C VAL A 135 1.73 -18.71 -13.63
N PHE A 136 2.54 -19.00 -12.61
CA PHE A 136 2.07 -19.08 -11.23
C PHE A 136 1.75 -17.69 -10.66
N LEU A 137 2.62 -16.70 -10.91
CA LEU A 137 2.41 -15.31 -10.47
C LEU A 137 1.18 -14.69 -11.12
N ASP A 138 1.02 -14.83 -12.44
CA ASP A 138 -0.13 -14.30 -13.17
C ASP A 138 -1.47 -14.91 -12.68
N ARG A 139 -1.44 -16.14 -12.15
CA ARG A 139 -2.64 -16.85 -11.69
C ARG A 139 -2.94 -16.69 -10.19
N TYR A 140 -1.92 -16.62 -9.34
CA TYR A 140 -2.09 -16.76 -7.89
C TYR A 140 -1.57 -15.59 -7.06
N LEU A 141 -0.82 -14.64 -7.63
CA LEU A 141 -0.23 -13.54 -6.84
C LEU A 141 -1.31 -12.67 -6.17
N GLU A 142 -2.36 -12.32 -6.90
CA GLU A 142 -3.45 -11.49 -6.36
C GLU A 142 -4.16 -12.20 -5.22
N VAL A 143 -4.51 -13.47 -5.41
CA VAL A 143 -5.16 -14.30 -4.39
C VAL A 143 -4.24 -14.48 -3.17
N ALA A 144 -2.95 -14.73 -3.37
CA ALA A 144 -1.99 -14.91 -2.30
C ALA A 144 -1.78 -13.63 -1.48
N THR A 145 -1.65 -12.47 -2.15
CA THR A 145 -1.49 -11.19 -1.45
C THR A 145 -2.75 -10.79 -0.68
N VAL A 146 -3.94 -11.09 -1.21
CA VAL A 146 -5.20 -10.90 -0.49
C VAL A 146 -5.31 -11.86 0.69
N ALA A 147 -5.02 -13.15 0.52
CA ALA A 147 -5.10 -14.15 1.58
C ALA A 147 -4.12 -13.86 2.72
N ILE A 148 -2.85 -13.58 2.40
CA ILE A 148 -1.84 -13.20 3.40
C ILE A 148 -2.22 -11.86 4.06
N GLY A 149 -2.69 -10.89 3.29
CA GLY A 149 -3.18 -9.62 3.82
C GLY A 149 -4.33 -9.81 4.81
N ALA A 150 -5.30 -10.67 4.48
CA ALA A 150 -6.41 -11.01 5.36
C ALA A 150 -5.94 -11.71 6.64
N LEU A 151 -5.01 -12.68 6.53
CA LEU A 151 -4.41 -13.36 7.67
C LEU A 151 -3.65 -12.39 8.59
N MET A 152 -2.93 -11.43 8.02
CA MET A 152 -2.24 -10.40 8.80
C MET A 152 -3.19 -9.49 9.55
N ILE A 153 -4.27 -9.04 8.91
CA ILE A 153 -5.33 -8.26 9.57
C ILE A 153 -5.94 -9.09 10.71
N ALA A 154 -6.31 -10.34 10.44
CA ALA A 154 -6.89 -11.25 11.42
C ALA A 154 -5.94 -11.46 12.62
N GLY A 155 -4.65 -11.67 12.37
CA GLY A 155 -3.63 -11.81 13.41
C GLY A 155 -3.50 -10.55 14.28
N LEU A 156 -3.49 -9.36 13.66
CA LEU A 156 -3.41 -8.09 14.40
C LEU A 156 -4.68 -7.82 15.22
N LEU A 157 -5.86 -8.16 14.70
CA LEU A 157 -7.12 -8.09 15.43
C LEU A 157 -7.16 -9.08 16.60
N ALA A 158 -6.68 -10.31 16.39
CA ALA A 158 -6.58 -11.32 17.45
C ALA A 158 -5.63 -10.87 18.56
N ILE A 159 -4.48 -10.27 18.23
CA ILE A 159 -3.55 -9.71 19.22
C ILE A 159 -4.22 -8.57 20.00
N ARG A 160 -4.92 -7.65 19.33
CA ARG A 160 -5.69 -6.58 20.01
C ARG A 160 -6.77 -7.15 20.95
N TRP A 161 -7.36 -8.27 20.61
CA TRP A 161 -8.37 -8.93 21.45
C TRP A 161 -7.76 -9.69 22.63
N LEU A 162 -6.57 -10.30 22.44
CA LEU A 162 -5.83 -11.06 23.45
C LEU A 162 -5.01 -10.20 24.41
N LEU A 163 -4.58 -9.01 23.97
CA LEU A 163 -3.93 -7.99 24.80
C LEU A 163 -4.93 -6.84 25.00
N PRO A 164 -5.93 -6.98 25.88
CA PRO A 164 -6.76 -5.86 26.27
C PRO A 164 -5.85 -4.83 26.93
N THR A 165 -5.59 -3.74 26.24
CA THR A 165 -5.01 -2.54 26.85
C THR A 165 -6.02 -2.03 27.88
N HIS A 166 -5.66 -2.17 29.16
CA HIS A 166 -6.36 -1.55 30.29
C HIS A 166 -6.48 -0.04 30.12
#